data_AF-A0A934NC07-F1
#
_entry.id   AF-A0A934NC07-F1
#
_cell.length_a   1.000
_cell.length_b   1.000
_cell.length_c   1.000
_cell.angle_alpha   90.00
_cell.angle_beta   90.00
_cell.angle_gamma   90.00
#
_symmetry.space_group_name_H-M   'P 1'
#
loop_
_entity.id
_entity.type
_entity.pdbx_description
1 polymer ?
#
loop_
_entity_poly.entity_id
_entity_poly.type
_entity_poly.pdbx_seq_one_letter_code
_entity_poly.pdbx_strand_id
1 'polypeptide(L)'
;MLEVVVGLLSSLLVLVGVAIIAGPALVRSWGLARRRLRPISVRQVSTPELHPTTLRALAATARLMPILKEHGFDRHAAALRMASRRLQVEEANGIRAMRDVLKHLRALRLNDADDQRIMQGLVAQLQKAVDDRAEQLELLPRG
;
A
#
# COMPACT_ATOMS: atom_id res chain seq x y z
N MET A 1 -24.32 -44.28 -4.41
CA MET A 1 -24.93 -43.07 -5.03
C MET A 1 -24.68 -41.84 -4.16
N LEU A 2 -24.96 -41.91 -2.86
CA LEU A 2 -24.74 -40.80 -1.92
C LEU A 2 -23.25 -40.39 -1.81
N GLU A 3 -22.29 -41.33 -1.74
CA GLU A 3 -20.87 -40.97 -1.65
C GLU A 3 -20.35 -40.20 -2.86
N VAL A 4 -20.87 -40.49 -4.07
CA VAL A 4 -20.47 -39.78 -5.30
C VAL A 4 -20.96 -38.33 -5.24
N VAL A 5 -22.18 -38.10 -4.75
CA VAL A 5 -22.76 -36.76 -4.59
C VAL A 5 -22.02 -35.96 -3.50
N VAL A 6 -21.68 -36.60 -2.39
CA VAL A 6 -20.93 -35.97 -1.30
C VAL A 6 -19.50 -35.62 -1.73
N GLY A 7 -18.84 -36.50 -2.48
CA GLY A 7 -17.52 -36.24 -3.06
C GLY A 7 -17.54 -35.05 -4.03
N LEU A 8 -18.55 -34.99 -4.89
CA LEU A 8 -18.74 -33.89 -5.84
C LEU A 8 -18.97 -32.56 -5.12
N LEU A 9 -19.89 -32.52 -4.13
CA LEU A 9 -20.17 -31.33 -3.33
C LEU A 9 -18.93 -30.86 -2.56
N SER A 10 -18.17 -31.80 -1.98
CA SER A 10 -16.96 -31.48 -1.23
C SER A 10 -15.88 -30.88 -2.14
N SER A 11 -15.66 -31.45 -3.33
CA SER A 11 -14.71 -30.91 -4.29
C SER A 11 -15.11 -29.51 -4.79
N LEU A 12 -16.41 -29.28 -5.01
CA LEU A 12 -16.93 -28.01 -5.49
C LEU A 12 -16.77 -26.93 -4.43
N LEU A 13 -17.02 -27.26 -3.16
CA LEU A 13 -16.85 -26.34 -2.04
C LEU A 13 -15.38 -25.95 -1.84
N VAL A 14 -14.47 -26.90 -2.00
CA VAL A 14 -13.01 -26.66 -1.95
C VAL A 14 -12.60 -25.75 -3.11
N LEU A 15 -13.06 -26.00 -4.33
CA LEU A 15 -12.76 -25.16 -5.49
C LEU A 15 -13.27 -23.72 -5.32
N VAL A 16 -14.48 -23.56 -4.78
CA VAL A 16 -15.06 -22.24 -4.48
C VAL A 16 -14.26 -21.53 -3.38
N GLY A 17 -13.86 -22.25 -2.32
CA GLY A 17 -13.02 -21.71 -1.26
C GLY A 17 -11.66 -21.23 -1.79
N VAL A 18 -11.01 -22.03 -2.63
CA VAL A 18 -9.76 -21.67 -3.31
C VAL A 18 -9.96 -20.46 -4.23
N ALA A 19 -11.07 -20.40 -4.97
CA ALA A 19 -11.38 -19.27 -5.85
C ALA A 19 -11.62 -17.95 -5.07
N ILE A 20 -12.26 -18.01 -3.90
CA ILE A 20 -12.48 -16.85 -3.03
C ILE A 20 -11.14 -16.36 -2.43
N ILE A 21 -10.30 -17.30 -1.96
CA ILE A 21 -8.95 -16.98 -1.44
C ILE A 21 -8.05 -16.42 -2.54
N ALA A 22 -8.17 -16.92 -3.77
CA ALA A 22 -7.39 -16.48 -4.93
C ALA A 22 -7.97 -15.24 -5.64
N GLY A 23 -9.13 -14.73 -5.19
CA GLY A 23 -10.00 -13.76 -5.87
C GLY A 23 -9.36 -12.83 -6.91
N PRO A 24 -8.68 -11.72 -6.54
CA PRO A 24 -8.24 -10.73 -7.52
C PRO A 24 -6.94 -11.11 -8.25
N ALA A 25 -6.25 -12.17 -7.82
CA ALA A 25 -4.95 -12.56 -8.37
C ALA A 25 -5.10 -13.27 -9.72
N LEU A 26 -6.12 -14.13 -9.89
CA LEU A 26 -6.37 -14.83 -11.16
C LEU A 26 -7.00 -13.93 -12.24
N VAL A 27 -7.82 -12.94 -11.86
CA VAL A 27 -8.40 -11.98 -12.83
C VAL A 27 -7.30 -11.13 -13.47
N ARG A 28 -6.15 -10.96 -12.80
CA ARG A 28 -4.96 -10.26 -13.35
C ARG A 28 -4.13 -11.10 -14.32
N SER A 29 -4.21 -12.43 -14.28
CA SER A 29 -3.40 -13.31 -15.13
C SER A 29 -4.09 -13.74 -16.42
N TRP A 30 -5.43 -13.71 -16.49
CA TRP A 30 -6.19 -13.98 -17.73
C TRP A 30 -6.69 -12.73 -18.47
N GLY A 31 -6.50 -11.54 -17.91
CA GLY A 31 -6.75 -10.28 -18.58
C GLY A 31 -5.58 -9.87 -19.48
N LEU A 32 -5.60 -10.33 -20.73
CA LEU A 32 -5.11 -9.64 -21.92
C LEU A 32 -4.25 -8.39 -21.68
N ALA A 33 -3.00 -8.48 -22.12
CA ALA A 33 -2.28 -7.46 -22.87
C ALA A 33 -3.09 -6.21 -23.24
N ARG A 34 -3.24 -5.30 -22.30
CA ARG A 34 -3.21 -3.87 -22.56
C ARG A 34 -2.31 -3.26 -21.50
N ARG A 35 -1.00 -3.38 -21.76
CA ARG A 35 -0.07 -2.26 -21.60
C ARG A 35 -0.67 -1.06 -22.32
N ARG A 36 -1.65 -0.42 -21.70
CA ARG A 36 -1.70 1.03 -21.73
C ARG A 36 -0.96 1.40 -20.48
N LEU A 37 0.24 1.94 -20.68
CA LEU A 37 0.70 3.09 -19.91
C LEU A 37 -0.50 4.03 -19.84
N ARG A 38 -1.37 3.82 -18.85
CA ARG A 38 -2.39 4.79 -18.53
C ARG A 38 -1.55 5.91 -17.93
N PRO A 39 -1.46 7.09 -18.57
CA PRO A 39 -1.08 8.24 -17.78
C PRO A 39 -2.02 8.19 -16.58
N ILE A 40 -1.48 8.37 -15.40
CA ILE A 40 -2.27 8.58 -14.20
C ILE A 40 -3.09 9.84 -14.52
N SER A 41 -4.25 9.62 -15.15
CA SER A 41 -5.31 10.57 -15.26
C SER A 41 -5.73 10.72 -13.82
N VAL A 42 -5.21 11.80 -13.23
CA VAL A 42 -5.61 12.37 -11.97
C VAL A 42 -7.13 12.47 -12.09
N ARG A 43 -7.81 11.45 -11.59
CA ARG A 43 -9.23 11.55 -11.31
C ARG A 43 -9.27 12.64 -10.26
N GLN A 44 -9.50 13.88 -10.70
CA GLN A 44 -10.05 14.96 -9.90
C GLN A 44 -11.42 14.49 -9.40
N VAL A 45 -11.39 13.50 -8.49
CA VAL A 45 -12.28 13.55 -7.35
C VAL A 45 -11.83 14.81 -6.67
N SER A 46 -12.73 15.80 -6.60
CA SER A 46 -12.56 17.03 -5.84
C SER A 46 -12.00 16.66 -4.47
N THR A 47 -10.67 16.69 -4.39
CA THR A 47 -9.92 16.42 -3.19
C THR A 47 -9.95 17.76 -2.49
N PRO A 48 -10.31 17.84 -1.21
CA PRO A 48 -10.07 19.07 -0.45
C PRO A 48 -8.61 19.45 -0.72
N GLU A 49 -8.30 20.68 -1.16
CA GLU A 49 -6.98 21.06 -1.65
C GLU A 49 -5.86 20.50 -0.77
N LEU A 50 -5.34 19.32 -1.14
CA LEU A 50 -4.42 18.59 -0.28
C LEU A 50 -3.09 19.32 -0.38
N HIS A 51 -2.51 19.62 0.77
CA HIS A 51 -1.27 20.39 0.82
C HIS A 51 -0.16 19.68 -0.01
N PRO A 52 0.70 20.42 -0.73
CA PRO A 52 1.70 19.82 -1.62
C PRO A 52 2.66 18.84 -0.93
N THR A 53 2.99 19.04 0.36
CA THR A 53 3.81 18.09 1.13
C THR A 53 3.08 16.78 1.42
N THR A 54 1.76 16.84 1.67
CA THR A 54 0.88 15.67 1.82
C THR A 54 0.78 14.89 0.52
N LEU A 55 0.66 15.57 -0.61
CA LEU A 55 0.72 14.94 -1.94
C LEU A 55 2.05 14.24 -2.19
N ARG A 56 3.18 14.84 -1.79
CA ARG A 56 4.51 14.20 -1.87
C ARG A 56 4.59 12.94 -1.01
N ALA A 57 4.07 12.97 0.22
CA ALA A 57 4.01 11.81 1.09
C ALA A 57 3.15 10.68 0.48
N LEU A 58 2.00 11.02 -0.11
CA LEU A 58 1.14 10.06 -0.80
C LEU A 58 1.82 9.47 -2.04
N ALA A 59 2.57 10.28 -2.80
CA ALA A 59 3.32 9.80 -3.96
C ALA A 59 4.45 8.83 -3.56
N ALA A 60 5.21 9.14 -2.52
CA ALA A 60 6.26 8.26 -1.99
C ALA A 60 5.65 6.93 -1.47
N THR A 61 4.51 7.03 -0.77
CA THR A 61 3.74 5.86 -0.32
C THR A 61 3.31 4.98 -1.49
N ALA A 62 2.78 5.57 -2.57
CA ALA A 62 2.35 4.83 -3.75
C ALA A 62 3.51 4.08 -4.44
N ARG A 63 4.74 4.63 -4.39
CA ARG A 63 5.96 3.99 -4.90
C ARG A 63 6.50 2.89 -3.99
N LEU A 64 6.33 3.01 -2.67
CA LEU A 64 6.72 1.97 -1.71
C LEU A 64 5.81 0.74 -1.76
N MET A 65 4.51 0.93 -1.99
CA MET A 65 3.54 -0.15 -2.02
C MET A 65 3.89 -1.34 -2.95
N PRO A 66 4.30 -1.16 -4.21
CA PRO A 66 4.67 -2.28 -5.08
C PRO A 66 5.88 -3.05 -4.54
N ILE A 67 6.93 -2.35 -4.08
CA ILE A 67 8.15 -2.98 -3.54
C ILE A 67 7.82 -3.83 -2.32
N LEU A 68 6.98 -3.32 -1.41
CA LEU A 68 6.55 -4.07 -0.23
C LEU A 68 5.76 -5.32 -0.60
N LYS A 69 4.90 -5.24 -1.61
CA LYS A 69 4.08 -6.37 -2.06
C LYS A 69 4.89 -7.44 -2.78
N GLU A 70 5.83 -7.02 -3.61
CA GLU A 70 6.74 -7.90 -4.34
C GLU A 70 7.58 -8.76 -3.39
N HIS A 71 7.96 -8.20 -2.25
CA HIS A 71 8.74 -8.89 -1.23
C HIS A 71 7.89 -9.56 -0.13
N GLY A 72 6.57 -9.68 -0.32
CA GLY A 72 5.67 -10.39 0.61
C GLY A 72 5.35 -9.63 1.90
N PHE A 73 5.64 -8.32 1.98
CA PHE A 73 5.30 -7.47 3.13
C PHE A 73 3.88 -6.90 3.04
N ASP A 74 2.89 -7.72 2.72
CA ASP A 74 1.50 -7.30 2.52
C ASP A 74 0.90 -6.59 3.74
N ARG A 75 1.28 -7.03 4.96
CA ARG A 75 0.84 -6.39 6.21
C ARG A 75 1.34 -4.94 6.30
N HIS A 76 2.59 -4.70 5.92
CA HIS A 76 3.18 -3.36 5.91
C HIS A 76 2.57 -2.51 4.79
N ALA A 77 2.35 -3.09 3.61
CA ALA A 77 1.67 -2.40 2.50
C ALA A 77 0.23 -2.01 2.86
N ALA A 78 -0.50 -2.88 3.59
CA ALA A 78 -1.84 -2.59 4.09
C ALA A 78 -1.82 -1.50 5.17
N ALA A 79 -0.91 -1.59 6.14
CA ALA A 79 -0.73 -0.57 7.18
C ALA A 79 -0.39 0.80 6.57
N LEU A 80 0.52 0.83 5.60
CA LEU A 80 0.92 2.03 4.87
C LEU A 80 -0.26 2.64 4.09
N ARG A 81 -1.09 1.81 3.45
CA ARG A 81 -2.32 2.25 2.79
C ARG A 81 -3.36 2.80 3.77
N MET A 82 -3.49 2.20 4.95
CA MET A 82 -4.42 2.69 5.97
C MET A 82 -3.95 4.03 6.55
N ALA A 83 -2.64 4.18 6.81
CA ALA A 83 -2.04 5.43 7.22
C ALA A 83 -2.22 6.53 6.15
N SER A 84 -2.04 6.21 4.87
CA SER A 84 -2.22 7.17 3.77
C SER A 84 -3.68 7.61 3.58
N ARG A 85 -4.65 6.72 3.84
CA ARG A 85 -6.07 7.11 3.89
C ARG A 85 -6.36 8.02 5.06
N ARG A 86 -5.83 7.72 6.26
CA ARG A 86 -5.98 8.59 7.43
C ARG A 86 -5.38 9.96 7.17
N LEU A 87 -4.22 10.03 6.54
CA LEU A 87 -3.57 11.29 6.15
C LEU A 87 -4.44 12.18 5.25
N GLN A 88 -5.29 11.59 4.42
CA GLN A 88 -6.22 12.34 3.55
C GLN A 88 -7.49 12.83 4.27
N VAL A 89 -7.85 12.20 5.39
CA VAL A 89 -9.09 12.51 6.13
C VAL A 89 -8.80 13.37 7.35
N GLU A 90 -7.81 12.98 8.14
CA GLU A 90 -7.39 13.65 9.37
C GLU A 90 -5.86 13.68 9.41
N GLU A 91 -5.31 14.80 8.98
CA GLU A 91 -3.91 14.91 8.61
C GLU A 91 -2.96 14.67 9.80
N ALA A 92 -3.25 15.26 10.96
CA ALA A 92 -2.43 15.10 12.17
C ALA A 92 -2.35 13.64 12.65
N ASN A 93 -3.49 12.95 12.69
CA ASN A 93 -3.53 11.53 13.05
C ASN A 93 -2.91 10.64 11.97
N GLY A 94 -3.06 11.02 10.69
CA GLY A 94 -2.39 10.36 9.57
C GLY A 94 -0.87 10.46 9.64
N ILE A 95 -0.32 11.62 9.99
CA ILE A 95 1.12 11.84 10.20
C ILE A 95 1.66 10.91 11.29
N ARG A 96 0.97 10.83 12.44
CA ARG A 96 1.36 9.93 13.53
C ARG A 96 1.36 8.46 13.09
N ALA A 97 0.27 8.03 12.45
CA ALA A 97 0.17 6.67 11.91
C ALA A 97 1.27 6.37 10.88
N MET A 98 1.61 7.34 10.03
CA MET A 98 2.67 7.20 9.03
C MET A 98 4.05 7.06 9.69
N ARG A 99 4.35 7.86 10.72
CA ARG A 99 5.59 7.76 11.50
C ARG A 99 5.73 6.40 12.17
N ASP A 100 4.64 5.84 12.68
CA ASP A 100 4.67 4.50 13.26
C ASP A 100 4.93 3.42 12.20
N VAL A 101 4.27 3.48 11.04
CA VAL A 101 4.57 2.56 9.93
C VAL A 101 6.03 2.69 9.48
N LEU A 102 6.56 3.91 9.36
CA LEU A 102 7.95 4.17 8.98
C LEU A 102 8.99 3.58 9.94
N LYS A 103 8.70 3.51 11.26
CA LYS A 103 9.58 2.82 12.22
C LYS A 103 9.71 1.34 11.88
N HIS A 104 8.60 0.68 11.54
CA HIS A 104 8.58 -0.73 11.16
C HIS A 104 9.23 -0.96 9.79
N LEU A 105 8.96 -0.10 8.81
CA LEU A 105 9.57 -0.20 7.47
C LEU A 105 11.10 -0.09 7.50
N ARG A 106 11.65 0.75 8.38
CA ARG A 106 13.12 0.89 8.54
C ARG A 106 13.79 -0.37 9.10
N ALA A 107 13.06 -1.20 9.82
CA ALA A 107 13.57 -2.46 10.34
C ALA A 107 13.58 -3.57 9.27
N LEU A 108 12.90 -3.38 8.13
CA LEU A 108 12.83 -4.37 7.08
C LEU A 108 14.15 -4.48 6.32
N ARG A 109 14.49 -5.73 5.98
CA ARG A 109 15.64 -6.09 5.16
C ARG A 109 15.14 -6.92 3.98
N LEU A 110 15.49 -6.46 2.79
CA LEU A 110 15.30 -7.17 1.54
C LEU A 110 16.52 -8.04 1.26
N ASN A 111 16.29 -9.12 0.53
CA ASN A 111 17.36 -10.01 0.10
C ASN A 111 18.18 -9.40 -1.05
N ASP A 112 17.55 -8.55 -1.87
CA ASP A 112 18.21 -7.82 -2.94
C ASP A 112 18.75 -6.47 -2.45
N ALA A 113 20.05 -6.23 -2.66
CA ALA A 113 20.74 -5.03 -2.22
C ALA A 113 20.32 -3.76 -2.98
N ASP A 114 19.93 -3.88 -4.24
CA ASP A 114 19.47 -2.75 -5.05
C ASP A 114 18.05 -2.36 -4.66
N ASP A 115 17.15 -3.33 -4.50
CA ASP A 115 15.81 -3.06 -3.97
C ASP A 115 15.86 -2.53 -2.54
N GLN A 116 16.79 -3.01 -1.72
CA GLN A 116 17.02 -2.47 -0.38
C GLN A 116 17.40 -0.99 -0.43
N ARG A 117 18.28 -0.58 -1.36
CA ARG A 117 18.67 0.83 -1.55
C ARG A 117 17.49 1.68 -2.04
N ILE A 118 16.72 1.17 -3.01
CA ILE A 118 15.54 1.86 -3.54
C ILE A 118 14.51 2.04 -2.42
N MET A 119 14.22 0.99 -1.67
CA MET A 119 13.28 1.02 -0.54
C MET A 119 13.73 2.04 0.51
N GLN A 120 15.00 2.00 0.92
CA GLN A 120 15.54 2.96 1.90
C GLN A 120 15.46 4.40 1.40
N GLY A 121 15.76 4.65 0.13
CA GLY A 121 15.62 5.97 -0.48
C GLY A 121 14.17 6.47 -0.45
N LEU A 122 13.21 5.61 -0.78
CA LEU A 122 11.79 5.97 -0.75
C LEU A 122 11.25 6.16 0.67
N VAL A 123 11.71 5.34 1.63
CA VAL A 123 11.38 5.50 3.06
C VAL A 123 11.91 6.84 3.58
N ALA A 124 13.13 7.24 3.22
CA ALA A 124 13.69 8.53 3.58
C ALA A 124 12.92 9.71 2.96
N GLN A 125 12.53 9.59 1.69
CA GLN A 125 11.69 10.60 1.02
C GLN A 125 10.31 10.74 1.67
N LEU A 126 9.68 9.61 2.02
CA LEU A 126 8.40 9.61 2.73
C LEU A 126 8.54 10.24 4.12
N GLN A 127 9.57 9.87 4.86
CA GLN A 127 9.85 10.43 6.18
C GLN A 127 10.01 11.96 6.11
N LYS A 128 10.84 12.45 5.19
CA LYS A 128 11.02 13.89 5.00
C LYS A 128 9.70 14.60 4.70
N ALA A 129 8.90 14.08 3.77
CA ALA A 129 7.61 14.69 3.43
C ALA A 129 6.62 14.72 4.61
N VAL A 130 6.65 13.70 5.46
CA VAL A 130 5.82 13.61 6.67
C VAL A 130 6.31 14.57 7.75
N ASP A 131 7.63 14.69 7.94
CA ASP A 131 8.24 15.59 8.91
C ASP A 131 8.03 17.06 8.49
N ASP A 132 8.27 17.41 7.23
CA ASP A 132 7.97 18.73 6.66
C ASP A 132 6.49 19.12 6.90
N ARG A 133 5.56 18.17 6.73
CA ARG A 133 4.14 18.42 6.99
C ARG A 133 3.83 18.55 8.47
N ALA A 134 4.49 17.77 9.33
CA ALA A 134 4.33 17.86 10.77
C ALA A 134 4.81 19.23 11.31
N GLU A 135 5.93 19.75 10.79
CA GLU A 135 6.43 21.10 11.09
C GLU A 135 5.41 22.17 10.69
N GLN A 136 4.85 22.08 9.48
CA GLN A 136 3.85 23.03 8.98
C GLN A 136 2.56 23.04 9.79
N LEU A 137 2.20 21.91 10.40
CA LEU A 137 1.04 21.80 11.27
C LEU A 137 1.37 22.10 12.73
N GLU A 138 2.61 22.52 13.02
CA GLU A 138 3.14 22.74 14.38
C GLU A 138 2.94 21.52 15.30
N LEU A 139 2.90 20.31 14.72
CA LEU A 139 2.67 19.06 15.45
C LEU A 139 3.93 18.53 16.13
N LEU A 140 5.09 19.11 15.82
CA LEU A 140 6.33 18.81 16.50
C LEU A 140 6.43 19.68 17.75
N PRO A 141 6.78 19.11 18.93
CA PRO A 141 7.21 19.94 20.04
C PRO A 141 8.42 20.73 19.53
N ARG A 142 8.33 22.07 19.57
CA ARG A 142 9.49 22.94 19.41
C ARG A 142 10.48 22.47 20.48
N GLY A 143 11.55 21.80 20.04
CA GLY A 143 12.64 21.38 20.92
C GLY A 143 13.25 22.59 21.61
#